data_AF-A0AAN8R127-F1
#
_entry.id   AF-A0AAN8R127-F1
#
_cell.length_a   1.000
_cell.length_b   1.000
_cell.length_c   1.000
_cell.angle_alpha   90.00
_cell.angle_beta   90.00
_cell.angle_gamma   90.00
#
_symmetry.space_group_name_H-M   'P 1'
#
loop_
_entity.id
_entity.type
_entity.pdbx_description
1 polymer ?
#
loop_
_entity_poly.entity_id
_entity_poly.type
_entity_poly.pdbx_seq_one_letter_code
_entity_poly.pdbx_strand_id
1 'polypeptide(L)'
;MTVDFVSGAPVETAPVILMILFWSTDIQAQSISPPAEYSVRLVNGTTSCSGTVEVFYRGEWLGKTLLVDGAGLCSGRLEVKSNQSWASVCEADFDQQDAEVVCGELGCGAPAALQGGLYGEGEGQTWDKEFQCKGNESLLLDCDTSDRKNNTCLPGNAVGLTCSEPDDVRLVGGGSRCAGGVERYDQGEWRTVGADDRDKEAVAAVVCRQLGCGSTVSVLPGNTTRGFRVDCSGSEPSLRVCWRTNYLLPVVTVICSDLLVQPDIFLTDSMGGVSRGHEGPEVFRGYNFTITCSTQPQYPGGSFLLTFTGSNRTQTQPAVNHSAAFLFPAADDSHQGNYSCVYDNYVFSHNFSSESELLSLTVTASPLPAFIIRHVVVLLILLTAITTIYLYYKVKTVTQTLQVI
;
A
#
# COMPACT_ATOMS: atom_id res chain seq x y z
N MET A 1 2.00 40.05 -15.67
CA MET A 1 3.46 40.23 -15.53
C MET A 1 4.12 39.35 -16.56
N THR A 2 4.93 39.99 -17.40
CA THR A 2 5.74 39.44 -18.49
C THR A 2 6.92 38.61 -17.97
N VAL A 3 7.37 37.64 -18.75
CA VAL A 3 8.76 37.14 -18.72
C VAL A 3 9.25 37.09 -20.17
N ASP A 4 10.24 37.93 -20.45
CA ASP A 4 10.93 38.06 -21.74
C ASP A 4 12.01 36.97 -21.90
N PHE A 5 12.19 36.47 -23.12
CA PHE A 5 13.49 35.94 -23.57
C PHE A 5 14.05 36.84 -24.67
N VAL A 6 15.16 37.50 -24.33
CA VAL A 6 15.99 38.32 -25.21
C VAL A 6 16.90 37.40 -26.03
N SER A 7 16.80 37.43 -27.36
CA SER A 7 17.83 36.88 -28.25
C SER A 7 18.50 38.02 -29.03
N GLY A 8 19.73 38.36 -28.66
CA GLY A 8 20.63 39.21 -29.45
C GLY A 8 21.24 38.42 -30.62
N ALA A 9 21.24 39.06 -31.79
CA ALA A 9 21.77 38.59 -33.09
C ALA A 9 23.30 38.84 -33.23
N PRO A 10 23.95 38.79 -34.42
CA PRO A 10 23.79 37.98 -35.66
C PRO A 10 25.17 37.38 -36.13
N VAL A 11 25.24 36.72 -37.31
CA VAL A 11 26.19 36.99 -38.44
C VAL A 11 26.26 35.81 -39.44
N GLU A 12 25.85 36.12 -40.69
CA GLU A 12 26.36 35.72 -42.03
C GLU A 12 26.53 34.21 -42.38
N THR A 13 26.08 33.68 -43.53
CA THR A 13 26.06 34.16 -44.93
C THR A 13 25.03 33.34 -45.75
N ALA A 14 24.45 33.97 -46.78
CA ALA A 14 23.51 33.39 -47.76
C ALA A 14 24.23 32.54 -48.86
N PRO A 15 23.51 31.84 -49.76
CA PRO A 15 22.99 32.53 -50.94
C PRO A 15 21.55 32.16 -51.37
N VAL A 16 20.77 33.22 -51.57
CA VAL A 16 19.79 33.50 -52.64
C VAL A 16 19.33 32.32 -53.53
N ILE A 17 18.04 31.96 -53.41
CA ILE A 17 17.22 31.57 -54.57
C ILE A 17 15.94 32.41 -54.59
N LEU A 18 15.78 33.07 -55.72
CA LEU A 18 14.75 34.00 -56.17
C LEU A 18 13.31 33.46 -55.95
N MET A 19 12.46 34.20 -55.23
CA MET A 19 11.00 34.03 -55.34
C MET A 19 10.36 35.30 -55.91
N ILE A 20 9.80 35.11 -57.10
CA ILE A 20 8.93 36.04 -57.82
C ILE A 20 7.58 36.07 -57.08
N LEU A 21 7.10 37.28 -56.76
CA LEU A 21 5.74 37.47 -56.27
C LEU A 21 4.75 37.24 -57.43
N PHE A 22 3.91 36.21 -57.31
CA PHE A 22 2.61 36.18 -57.98
C PHE A 22 1.52 35.81 -56.98
N TRP A 23 0.50 36.65 -56.95
CA TRP A 23 -0.75 36.45 -56.25
C TRP A 23 -1.53 35.29 -56.88
N SER A 24 -1.92 34.31 -56.07
CA SER A 24 -3.15 33.54 -56.28
C SER A 24 -3.58 32.91 -54.97
N THR A 25 -4.83 33.18 -54.63
CA THR A 25 -5.63 32.47 -53.64
C THR A 25 -5.76 30.99 -54.05
N ASP A 26 -5.77 30.10 -53.04
CA ASP A 26 -5.86 28.63 -53.11
C ASP A 26 -4.57 27.86 -53.42
N ILE A 27 -3.75 27.67 -52.38
CA ILE A 27 -2.87 26.50 -52.25
C ILE A 27 -3.11 25.88 -50.88
N GLN A 28 -3.75 24.70 -50.86
CA GLN A 28 -3.66 23.80 -49.73
C GLN A 28 -2.19 23.44 -49.52
N ALA A 29 -1.62 23.83 -48.38
CA ALA A 29 -0.32 23.34 -47.95
C ALA A 29 -0.47 21.88 -47.53
N GLN A 30 -0.35 20.96 -48.49
CA GLN A 30 -0.08 19.56 -48.18
C GLN A 30 1.42 19.46 -47.86
N SER A 31 1.76 19.62 -46.58
CA SER A 31 3.10 19.30 -46.09
C SER A 31 3.27 17.79 -46.12
N ILE A 32 3.81 17.27 -47.23
CA ILE A 32 4.40 15.93 -47.26
C ILE A 32 5.80 16.07 -46.66
N SER A 33 5.85 16.17 -45.33
CA SER A 33 7.02 15.77 -44.56
C SER A 33 6.85 14.30 -44.20
N PRO A 34 7.92 13.47 -44.20
CA PRO A 34 7.82 12.08 -43.75
C PRO A 34 7.17 12.05 -42.36
N PRO A 35 6.24 11.12 -42.04
CA PRO A 35 5.60 11.11 -40.74
C PRO A 35 6.70 10.93 -39.68
N ALA A 36 6.73 11.84 -38.72
CA ALA A 36 7.67 11.77 -37.61
C ALA A 36 7.57 10.39 -36.95
N GLU A 37 8.73 9.82 -36.62
CA GLU A 37 8.88 8.51 -35.95
C GLU A 37 8.14 8.45 -34.61
N TYR A 38 7.77 9.62 -34.08
CA TYR A 38 6.98 9.87 -32.88
C TYR A 38 5.99 11.02 -33.14
N SER A 39 4.74 10.92 -32.68
CA SER A 39 3.84 12.07 -32.60
C SER A 39 3.01 12.02 -31.32
N VAL A 40 2.79 13.17 -30.68
CA VAL A 40 2.06 13.25 -29.41
C VAL A 40 0.84 14.14 -29.60
N ARG A 41 -0.32 13.70 -29.14
CA ARG A 41 -1.54 14.53 -29.13
C ARG A 41 -2.25 14.47 -27.79
N LEU A 42 -2.92 15.57 -27.45
CA LEU A 42 -3.88 15.62 -26.36
C LEU A 42 -5.26 15.35 -26.92
N VAL A 43 -5.97 14.37 -26.38
CA VAL A 43 -7.37 14.05 -26.73
C VAL A 43 -8.28 14.25 -25.53
N ASN A 44 -9.56 14.57 -25.75
CA ASN A 44 -10.55 14.81 -24.69
C ASN A 44 -10.18 15.92 -23.69
N GLY A 45 -9.55 16.98 -24.19
CA GLY A 45 -9.30 18.20 -23.44
C GLY A 45 -10.46 19.18 -23.49
N THR A 46 -10.82 19.77 -22.35
CA THR A 46 -11.66 20.99 -22.30
C THR A 46 -10.88 22.24 -22.67
N THR A 47 -9.54 22.15 -22.69
CA THR A 47 -8.61 23.23 -23.07
C THR A 47 -7.50 22.70 -23.96
N SER A 48 -6.73 23.59 -24.58
CA SER A 48 -5.55 23.22 -25.38
C SER A 48 -4.42 22.56 -24.58
N CYS A 49 -4.52 22.52 -23.25
CA CYS A 49 -3.51 21.99 -22.33
C CYS A 49 -4.07 20.94 -21.35
N SER A 50 -5.32 20.51 -21.53
CA SER A 50 -5.91 19.39 -20.78
C SER A 50 -6.25 18.28 -21.75
N GLY A 51 -6.30 17.04 -21.27
CA GLY A 51 -6.61 15.88 -22.09
C GLY A 51 -5.60 14.75 -21.90
N THR A 52 -5.95 13.59 -22.44
CA THR A 52 -5.15 12.38 -22.40
C THR A 52 -4.05 12.46 -23.44
N VAL A 53 -2.80 12.19 -23.02
CA VAL A 53 -1.63 12.16 -23.90
C VAL A 53 -1.61 10.85 -24.66
N GLU A 54 -1.82 10.89 -25.98
CA GLU A 54 -1.60 9.74 -26.86
C GLU A 54 -0.26 9.86 -27.57
N VAL A 55 0.51 8.78 -27.60
CA VAL A 55 1.82 8.70 -28.25
C VAL A 55 1.73 7.77 -29.46
N PHE A 56 2.02 8.30 -30.65
CA PHE A 56 2.17 7.57 -31.89
C PHE A 56 3.63 7.14 -32.05
N TYR A 57 3.89 5.85 -32.24
CA TYR A 57 5.22 5.32 -32.49
C TYR A 57 5.15 4.27 -33.61
N ARG A 58 6.04 4.39 -34.61
CA ARG A 58 6.18 3.42 -35.71
C ARG A 58 4.87 2.99 -36.42
N GLY A 59 3.95 3.94 -36.61
CA GLY A 59 2.71 3.68 -37.34
C GLY A 59 1.51 3.27 -36.47
N GLU A 60 1.70 3.14 -35.15
CA GLU A 60 0.63 2.77 -34.20
C GLU A 60 0.54 3.77 -33.04
N TRP A 61 -0.68 4.00 -32.53
CA TRP A 61 -0.89 4.74 -31.29
C TRP A 61 -0.70 3.76 -30.12
N LEU A 62 0.31 3.99 -29.30
CA LEU A 62 0.53 3.26 -28.06
C LEU A 62 -0.57 3.64 -27.05
N GLY A 63 -1.22 2.63 -26.47
CA GLY A 63 -2.34 2.78 -25.54
C GLY A 63 -3.68 2.44 -26.18
N LYS A 64 -4.00 1.14 -26.22
CA LYS A 64 -5.37 0.66 -26.51
C LYS A 64 -6.18 0.43 -25.23
N THR A 65 -5.52 0.43 -24.08
CA THR A 65 -6.08 0.23 -22.74
C THR A 65 -5.50 1.29 -21.79
N LEU A 66 -6.31 1.90 -20.93
CA LEU A 66 -5.86 2.87 -19.92
C LEU A 66 -6.72 2.84 -18.65
N LEU A 67 -6.16 3.36 -17.55
CA LEU A 67 -6.87 3.59 -16.29
C LEU A 67 -7.04 5.09 -16.05
N VAL A 68 -8.27 5.54 -15.79
CA VAL A 68 -8.62 6.97 -15.55
C VAL A 68 -9.28 7.19 -14.20
N ASP A 69 -9.25 8.44 -13.73
CA ASP A 69 -9.91 8.91 -12.50
C ASP A 69 -9.50 8.18 -11.20
N GLY A 70 -8.38 7.46 -11.17
CA GLY A 70 -7.85 6.85 -9.96
C GLY A 70 -6.64 7.55 -9.36
N ALA A 71 -6.09 6.97 -8.29
CA ALA A 71 -5.01 7.55 -7.50
C ALA A 71 -3.63 7.55 -8.18
N GLY A 72 -3.50 6.95 -9.37
CA GLY A 72 -2.22 6.82 -10.10
C GLY A 72 -2.36 6.09 -11.44
N LEU A 73 -1.22 5.82 -12.11
CA LEU A 73 -1.19 5.16 -13.42
C LEU A 73 -1.63 3.69 -13.39
N CYS A 74 -1.56 3.07 -12.21
CA CYS A 74 -1.91 1.67 -11.98
C CYS A 74 -3.22 1.49 -11.20
N SER A 75 -4.04 2.54 -11.10
CA SER A 75 -5.34 2.47 -10.44
C SER A 75 -6.35 3.41 -11.12
N GLY A 76 -7.55 2.93 -11.41
CA GLY A 76 -8.62 3.76 -11.96
C GLY A 76 -9.70 2.96 -12.68
N ARG A 77 -10.63 3.66 -13.33
CA ARG A 77 -11.62 3.08 -14.24
C ARG A 77 -10.93 2.62 -15.53
N LEU A 78 -11.25 1.41 -15.97
CA LEU A 78 -10.73 0.83 -17.21
C LEU A 78 -11.45 1.38 -18.44
N GLU A 79 -10.68 1.93 -19.36
CA GLU A 79 -11.16 2.33 -20.69
C GLU A 79 -10.33 1.66 -21.79
N VAL A 80 -11.02 1.18 -22.81
CA VAL A 80 -10.45 0.45 -23.94
C VAL A 80 -10.83 1.16 -25.24
N LYS A 81 -9.88 1.27 -26.16
CA LYS A 81 -10.05 2.00 -27.42
C LYS A 81 -10.62 1.07 -28.50
N SER A 82 -11.81 1.41 -29.02
CA SER A 82 -12.44 0.74 -30.16
C SER A 82 -12.77 1.75 -31.25
N ASN A 83 -12.40 1.49 -32.50
CA ASN A 83 -12.87 2.27 -33.67
C ASN A 83 -12.86 3.80 -33.49
N GLN A 84 -11.80 4.36 -32.90
CA GLN A 84 -11.57 5.79 -32.64
C GLN A 84 -12.28 6.40 -31.41
N SER A 85 -13.06 5.64 -30.64
CA SER A 85 -13.63 6.05 -29.36
C SER A 85 -13.08 5.24 -28.18
N TRP A 86 -13.10 5.84 -27.00
CA TRP A 86 -12.84 5.16 -25.73
C TRP A 86 -14.15 4.61 -25.19
N ALA A 87 -14.11 3.38 -24.69
CA ALA A 87 -15.25 2.70 -24.13
C ALA A 87 -14.91 2.15 -22.75
N SER A 88 -15.80 2.37 -21.77
CA SER A 88 -15.66 1.78 -20.44
C SER A 88 -16.06 0.31 -20.46
N VAL A 89 -15.31 -0.53 -19.76
CA VAL A 89 -15.64 -1.96 -19.62
C VAL A 89 -16.60 -2.14 -18.45
N CYS A 90 -17.63 -2.97 -18.62
CA CYS A 90 -18.60 -3.22 -17.56
C CYS A 90 -18.04 -4.21 -16.52
N GLU A 91 -18.29 -3.95 -15.24
CA GLU A 91 -17.87 -4.83 -14.12
C GLU A 91 -18.37 -6.27 -14.28
N ALA A 92 -19.60 -6.46 -14.80
CA ALA A 92 -20.19 -7.79 -14.95
C ALA A 92 -19.53 -8.64 -16.05
N ASP A 93 -18.74 -8.02 -16.92
CA ASP A 93 -18.13 -8.63 -18.10
C ASP A 93 -16.59 -8.55 -18.06
N PHE A 94 -16.03 -8.37 -16.86
CA PHE A 94 -14.60 -8.26 -16.60
C PHE A 94 -14.22 -9.08 -15.37
N ASP A 95 -13.33 -10.06 -15.55
CA ASP A 95 -12.94 -10.98 -14.49
C ASP A 95 -11.47 -10.81 -14.04
N GLN A 96 -11.04 -11.70 -13.16
CA GLN A 96 -9.68 -11.69 -12.61
C GLN A 96 -8.62 -11.98 -13.68
N GLN A 97 -8.92 -12.82 -14.67
CA GLN A 97 -7.99 -13.17 -15.74
C GLN A 97 -7.81 -11.99 -16.70
N ASP A 98 -8.89 -11.27 -17.00
CA ASP A 98 -8.81 -10.03 -17.76
C ASP A 98 -7.97 -8.98 -17.02
N ALA A 99 -8.13 -8.89 -15.70
CA ALA A 99 -7.34 -8.00 -14.83
C ALA A 99 -5.84 -8.32 -14.86
N GLU A 100 -5.46 -9.60 -14.90
CA GLU A 100 -4.06 -10.04 -15.04
C GLU A 100 -3.45 -9.53 -16.35
N VAL A 101 -4.19 -9.64 -17.46
CA VAL A 101 -3.75 -9.16 -18.76
C VAL A 101 -3.64 -7.63 -18.79
N VAL A 102 -4.61 -6.89 -18.24
CA VAL A 102 -4.56 -5.42 -18.20
C VAL A 102 -3.42 -4.92 -17.34
N CYS A 103 -3.24 -5.45 -16.13
CA CYS A 103 -2.13 -5.06 -15.27
C CYS A 103 -0.78 -5.45 -15.90
N GLY A 104 -0.71 -6.56 -16.62
CA GLY A 104 0.45 -6.95 -17.41
C GLY A 104 0.73 -6.00 -18.58
N GLU A 105 -0.28 -5.65 -19.37
CA GLU A 105 -0.23 -4.73 -20.52
C GLU A 105 0.26 -3.34 -20.10
N LEU A 106 -0.26 -2.82 -18.98
CA LEU A 106 0.15 -1.54 -18.41
C LEU A 106 1.50 -1.62 -17.67
N GLY A 107 2.03 -2.84 -17.51
CA GLY A 107 3.26 -3.12 -16.78
C GLY A 107 3.13 -2.75 -15.31
N CYS A 108 1.93 -2.84 -14.73
CA CYS A 108 1.55 -2.44 -13.39
C CYS A 108 1.58 -3.56 -12.34
N GLY A 109 2.22 -4.69 -12.64
CA GLY A 109 2.31 -5.84 -11.73
C GLY A 109 1.06 -6.72 -11.78
N ALA A 110 0.70 -7.33 -10.65
CA ALA A 110 -0.47 -8.19 -10.55
C ALA A 110 -1.72 -7.36 -10.17
N PRO A 111 -2.93 -7.78 -10.53
CA PRO A 111 -4.17 -7.15 -10.06
C PRO A 111 -4.29 -7.25 -8.53
N ALA A 112 -4.52 -6.10 -7.87
CA ALA A 112 -4.64 -5.97 -6.42
C ALA A 112 -6.10 -5.79 -5.96
N ALA A 113 -6.92 -5.08 -6.74
CA ALA A 113 -8.35 -4.94 -6.47
C ALA A 113 -9.18 -4.70 -7.75
N LEU A 114 -10.39 -5.24 -7.74
CA LEU A 114 -11.45 -4.98 -8.73
C LEU A 114 -12.62 -4.31 -8.00
N GLN A 115 -13.04 -3.14 -8.48
CA GLN A 115 -14.06 -2.32 -7.81
C GLN A 115 -15.01 -1.69 -8.82
N GLY A 116 -16.31 -1.96 -8.74
CA GLY A 116 -17.33 -1.28 -9.57
C GLY A 116 -17.64 0.14 -9.12
N GLY A 117 -17.76 1.06 -10.08
CA GLY A 117 -18.48 2.34 -9.91
C GLY A 117 -17.89 3.41 -8.98
N LEU A 118 -16.70 3.21 -8.40
CA LEU A 118 -16.06 4.18 -7.49
C LEU A 118 -15.39 5.36 -8.20
N TYR A 119 -15.05 5.22 -9.47
CA TYR A 119 -14.28 6.20 -10.24
C TYR A 119 -15.15 7.13 -11.10
N GLY A 120 -16.46 7.19 -10.85
CA GLY A 120 -17.40 8.06 -11.56
C GLY A 120 -18.01 7.46 -12.83
N GLU A 121 -19.04 8.13 -13.36
CA GLU A 121 -19.72 7.77 -14.61
C GLU A 121 -18.84 8.16 -15.80
N GLY A 122 -18.34 7.20 -16.57
CA GLY A 122 -17.53 7.47 -17.74
C GLY A 122 -18.34 8.22 -18.80
N GLU A 123 -17.83 9.33 -19.34
CA GLU A 123 -18.36 9.92 -20.56
C GLU A 123 -17.95 9.03 -21.75
N GLY A 124 -18.77 8.06 -22.12
CA GLY A 124 -18.44 7.17 -23.23
C GLY A 124 -19.42 6.04 -23.48
N GLN A 125 -19.24 5.36 -24.61
CA GLN A 125 -19.95 4.12 -24.93
C GLN A 125 -19.44 3.00 -24.01
N THR A 126 -20.30 2.09 -23.55
CA THR A 126 -19.84 0.88 -22.86
C THR A 126 -19.30 -0.12 -23.88
N TRP A 127 -18.23 -0.83 -23.54
CA TRP A 127 -17.72 -1.91 -24.38
C TRP A 127 -18.78 -3.02 -24.53
N ASP A 128 -19.02 -3.46 -25.77
CA ASP A 128 -20.19 -4.27 -26.13
C ASP A 128 -20.00 -5.79 -25.94
N LYS A 129 -18.80 -6.26 -25.55
CA LYS A 129 -18.45 -7.68 -25.45
C LYS A 129 -17.83 -8.03 -24.10
N GLU A 130 -17.90 -9.30 -23.73
CA GLU A 130 -17.18 -9.85 -22.56
C GLU A 130 -15.77 -10.29 -23.00
N PHE A 131 -14.75 -9.93 -22.21
CA PHE A 131 -13.40 -10.44 -22.40
C PHE A 131 -13.30 -11.83 -21.77
N GLN A 132 -12.59 -12.73 -22.44
CA GLN A 132 -12.37 -14.10 -21.98
C GLN A 132 -10.88 -14.40 -22.04
N CYS A 133 -10.09 -13.57 -21.37
CA CYS A 133 -8.66 -13.76 -21.28
C CYS A 133 -8.32 -15.08 -20.55
N LYS A 134 -7.22 -15.71 -20.95
CA LYS A 134 -6.64 -16.86 -20.26
C LYS A 134 -5.64 -16.43 -19.18
N GLY A 135 -5.27 -15.16 -19.14
CA GLY A 135 -4.35 -14.55 -18.17
C GLY A 135 -2.89 -14.51 -18.63
N ASN A 136 -2.59 -14.96 -19.86
CA ASN A 136 -1.23 -15.01 -20.41
C ASN A 136 -1.06 -14.22 -21.70
N GLU A 137 -2.12 -13.55 -22.15
CA GLU A 137 -2.12 -12.65 -23.28
C GLU A 137 -1.28 -11.39 -22.98
N SER A 138 -0.69 -10.79 -24.03
CA SER A 138 0.12 -9.58 -23.91
C SER A 138 -0.69 -8.28 -23.91
N LEU A 139 -1.87 -8.30 -24.52
CA LEU A 139 -2.77 -7.16 -24.66
C LEU A 139 -4.20 -7.63 -24.41
N LEU A 140 -5.02 -6.78 -23.77
CA LEU A 140 -6.43 -7.11 -23.50
C LEU A 140 -7.22 -7.40 -24.78
N LEU A 141 -6.88 -6.71 -25.88
CA LEU A 141 -7.52 -6.89 -27.18
C LEU A 141 -7.09 -8.16 -27.94
N ASP A 142 -6.08 -8.88 -27.44
CA ASP A 142 -5.68 -10.19 -27.97
C ASP A 142 -6.52 -11.33 -27.38
N CYS A 143 -7.29 -11.05 -26.32
CA CYS A 143 -8.16 -12.02 -25.68
C CYS A 143 -9.36 -12.39 -26.56
N ASP A 144 -9.82 -13.63 -26.39
CA ASP A 144 -11.09 -14.06 -26.99
C ASP A 144 -12.23 -13.20 -26.42
N THR A 145 -13.23 -12.88 -27.25
CA THR A 145 -14.40 -12.08 -26.83
C THR A 145 -15.69 -12.82 -27.14
N SER A 146 -16.66 -12.74 -26.21
CA SER A 146 -17.99 -13.32 -26.40
C SER A 146 -19.09 -12.27 -26.39
N ASP A 147 -20.22 -12.61 -27.01
CA ASP A 147 -21.42 -11.82 -26.89
C ASP A 147 -21.89 -11.80 -25.44
N ARG A 148 -22.33 -10.63 -25.01
CA ARG A 148 -22.75 -10.38 -23.65
C ARG A 148 -23.99 -11.20 -23.28
N LYS A 149 -23.97 -11.86 -22.11
CA LYS A 149 -25.14 -12.62 -21.62
C LYS A 149 -26.30 -11.74 -21.15
N ASN A 150 -26.03 -10.53 -20.68
CA ASN A 150 -27.03 -9.58 -20.19
C ASN A 150 -26.94 -8.25 -20.95
N ASN A 151 -28.00 -7.85 -21.65
CA ASN A 151 -28.01 -6.69 -22.57
C ASN A 151 -27.99 -5.31 -21.88
N THR A 152 -27.68 -5.21 -20.59
CA THR A 152 -27.74 -3.93 -19.86
C THR A 152 -26.56 -3.80 -18.89
N CYS A 153 -25.60 -2.93 -19.24
CA CYS A 153 -24.70 -2.34 -18.26
C CYS A 153 -25.42 -1.08 -17.79
N LEU A 154 -25.69 -0.98 -16.49
CA LEU A 154 -26.27 0.24 -15.97
C LEU A 154 -25.21 1.36 -16.00
N PRO A 155 -25.62 2.62 -16.24
CA PRO A 155 -24.71 3.75 -16.08
C PRO A 155 -24.10 3.73 -14.67
N GLY A 156 -22.78 3.86 -14.58
CA GLY A 156 -22.02 3.74 -13.33
C GLY A 156 -21.43 2.35 -13.02
N ASN A 157 -21.71 1.31 -13.81
CA ASN A 157 -21.13 -0.03 -13.61
C ASN A 157 -19.81 -0.26 -14.37
N ALA A 158 -19.02 0.80 -14.57
CA ALA A 158 -17.70 0.65 -15.15
C ALA A 158 -16.74 -0.01 -14.16
N VAL A 159 -15.91 -0.92 -14.65
CA VAL A 159 -14.92 -1.60 -13.81
C VAL A 159 -13.78 -0.65 -13.44
N GLY A 160 -13.50 -0.58 -12.16
CA GLY A 160 -12.29 -0.02 -11.59
C GLY A 160 -11.28 -1.13 -11.32
N LEU A 161 -10.05 -0.90 -11.74
CA LEU A 161 -8.93 -1.81 -11.55
C LEU A 161 -7.82 -1.08 -10.79
N THR A 162 -7.32 -1.71 -9.73
CA THR A 162 -6.10 -1.34 -9.06
C THR A 162 -5.12 -2.49 -9.20
N CYS A 163 -3.97 -2.22 -9.81
CA CYS A 163 -2.85 -3.13 -9.92
C CYS A 163 -1.88 -2.90 -8.76
N SER A 164 -1.00 -3.86 -8.51
CA SER A 164 -0.04 -3.85 -7.40
C SER A 164 1.07 -2.81 -7.52
N GLU A 165 1.13 -2.10 -8.66
CA GLU A 165 2.34 -1.46 -9.20
C GLU A 165 3.46 -2.51 -9.43
N PRO A 166 4.30 -2.35 -10.46
CA PRO A 166 5.37 -3.31 -10.69
C PRO A 166 6.47 -3.08 -9.65
N ASP A 167 6.94 -4.15 -9.03
CA ASP A 167 8.23 -4.17 -8.31
C ASP A 167 9.39 -4.03 -9.32
N ASP A 168 9.45 -2.91 -10.03
CA ASP A 168 10.49 -2.63 -11.03
C ASP A 168 11.65 -1.83 -10.45
N VAL A 169 11.57 -1.46 -9.18
CA VAL A 169 12.61 -0.81 -8.41
C VAL A 169 12.89 -1.64 -7.17
N ARG A 170 14.17 -1.81 -6.83
CA ARG A 170 14.60 -2.44 -5.59
C ARG A 170 15.83 -1.77 -5.02
N LEU A 171 15.98 -1.87 -3.71
CA LEU A 171 17.18 -1.44 -3.00
C LEU A 171 18.04 -2.67 -2.67
N VAL A 172 19.30 -2.67 -3.11
CA VAL A 172 20.23 -3.79 -2.92
C VAL A 172 21.40 -3.41 -2.02
N GLY A 173 21.91 -4.38 -1.27
CA GLY A 173 23.11 -4.21 -0.44
C GLY A 173 22.92 -3.34 0.82
N GLY A 174 21.69 -2.93 1.14
CA GLY A 174 21.36 -2.32 2.44
C GLY A 174 20.81 -3.33 3.45
N GLY A 175 20.71 -2.90 4.72
CA GLY A 175 20.24 -3.73 5.83
C GLY A 175 18.72 -3.84 5.96
N SER A 176 17.95 -3.15 5.11
CA SER A 176 16.48 -3.24 5.06
C SER A 176 15.95 -2.97 3.64
N ARG A 177 14.66 -3.22 3.41
CA ARG A 177 13.98 -2.95 2.13
C ARG A 177 13.93 -1.45 1.76
N CYS A 178 14.17 -0.56 2.73
CA CYS A 178 14.08 0.89 2.60
C CYS A 178 15.46 1.59 2.66
N ALA A 179 16.54 0.81 2.55
CA ALA A 179 17.88 1.36 2.35
C ALA A 179 18.71 0.49 1.39
N GLY A 180 19.51 1.11 0.53
CA GLY A 180 20.42 0.41 -0.35
C GLY A 180 20.70 1.12 -1.67
N GLY A 181 21.50 0.47 -2.52
CA GLY A 181 21.76 0.90 -3.89
C GLY A 181 20.51 0.73 -4.75
N VAL A 182 20.18 1.74 -5.54
CA VAL A 182 18.96 1.73 -6.36
C VAL A 182 19.20 0.91 -7.63
N GLU A 183 18.40 -0.12 -7.83
CA GLU A 183 18.30 -0.85 -9.09
C GLU A 183 16.90 -0.72 -9.67
N ARG A 184 16.83 -0.54 -10.99
CA ARG A 184 15.59 -0.54 -11.76
C ARG A 184 15.65 -1.62 -12.82
N TYR A 185 14.54 -2.33 -12.98
CA TYR A 185 14.37 -3.33 -14.03
C TYR A 185 14.22 -2.63 -15.39
N ASP A 186 15.15 -2.91 -16.29
CA ASP A 186 15.29 -2.19 -17.54
C ASP A 186 15.82 -3.11 -18.65
N GLN A 187 15.11 -3.15 -19.79
CA GLN A 187 15.49 -3.97 -20.96
C GLN A 187 15.68 -5.47 -20.64
N GLY A 188 14.90 -6.02 -19.71
CA GLY A 188 14.95 -7.43 -19.35
C GLY A 188 16.02 -7.79 -18.31
N GLU A 189 16.69 -6.80 -17.72
CA GLU A 189 17.71 -7.02 -16.69
C GLU A 189 17.62 -5.97 -15.58
N TRP A 190 18.08 -6.31 -14.38
CA TRP A 190 18.25 -5.36 -13.29
C TRP A 190 19.50 -4.51 -13.52
N ARG A 191 19.33 -3.18 -13.53
CA ARG A 191 20.43 -2.24 -13.73
C ARG A 191 20.48 -1.21 -12.62
N THR A 192 21.69 -0.86 -12.20
CA THR A 192 21.91 0.18 -11.20
C THR A 192 21.57 1.56 -11.75
N VAL A 193 20.91 2.38 -10.94
CA VAL A 193 20.55 3.77 -11.28
C VAL A 193 21.65 4.71 -10.82
N GLY A 194 22.01 5.66 -11.68
CA GLY A 194 22.94 6.75 -11.39
C GLY A 194 22.25 8.09 -11.50
N ALA A 195 22.66 9.05 -10.67
CA ALA A 195 22.19 10.43 -10.72
C ALA A 195 23.35 11.36 -10.38
N ASP A 196 23.30 12.59 -10.87
CA ASP A 196 24.26 13.62 -10.48
C ASP A 196 23.82 14.33 -9.19
N ASP A 197 24.66 15.22 -8.67
CA ASP A 197 24.37 15.91 -7.41
C ASP A 197 23.10 16.78 -7.44
N ARG A 198 22.62 17.16 -8.63
CA ARG A 198 21.40 17.96 -8.78
C ARG A 198 20.16 17.08 -8.72
N ASP A 199 20.22 15.91 -9.34
CA ASP A 199 19.05 15.05 -9.52
C ASP A 199 18.91 13.95 -8.45
N LYS A 200 19.98 13.64 -7.70
CA LYS A 200 20.00 12.52 -6.74
C LYS A 200 18.91 12.59 -5.64
N GLU A 201 18.56 13.80 -5.18
CA GLU A 201 17.51 13.99 -4.16
C GLU A 201 16.11 13.74 -4.75
N ALA A 202 15.89 14.22 -5.97
CA ALA A 202 14.63 14.00 -6.68
C ALA A 202 14.43 12.51 -7.01
N VAL A 203 15.48 11.84 -7.48
CA VAL A 203 15.50 10.38 -7.70
C VAL A 203 15.18 9.63 -6.41
N ALA A 204 15.84 9.99 -5.30
CA ALA A 204 15.60 9.35 -4.01
C ALA A 204 14.16 9.53 -3.51
N ALA A 205 13.59 10.74 -3.67
CA ALA A 205 12.21 11.02 -3.28
C ALA A 205 11.21 10.14 -4.05
N VAL A 206 11.41 9.98 -5.36
CA VAL A 206 10.59 9.09 -6.20
C VAL A 206 10.73 7.64 -5.74
N VAL A 207 11.95 7.17 -5.45
CA VAL A 207 12.21 5.80 -4.99
C VAL A 207 11.55 5.51 -3.64
N CYS A 208 11.76 6.37 -2.63
CA CYS A 208 11.20 6.15 -1.30
C CYS A 208 9.67 6.14 -1.34
N ARG A 209 9.06 7.01 -2.16
CA ARG A 209 7.61 7.03 -2.38
C ARG A 209 7.13 5.77 -3.08
N GLN A 210 7.76 5.39 -4.19
CA GLN A 210 7.38 4.22 -4.99
C GLN A 210 7.45 2.92 -4.18
N LEU A 211 8.42 2.80 -3.27
CA LEU A 211 8.59 1.61 -2.41
C LEU A 211 7.71 1.62 -1.15
N GLY A 212 6.92 2.69 -0.93
CA GLY A 212 6.15 2.88 0.30
C GLY A 212 7.03 2.99 1.55
N CYS A 213 8.24 3.54 1.41
CA CYS A 213 9.23 3.67 2.48
C CYS A 213 9.24 5.09 3.11
N GLY A 214 8.18 5.86 2.88
CA GLY A 214 8.07 7.24 3.35
C GLY A 214 8.94 8.23 2.57
N SER A 215 9.63 9.12 3.29
CA SER A 215 10.41 10.22 2.70
C SER A 215 11.92 9.93 2.69
N THR A 216 12.68 10.62 1.84
CA THR A 216 14.15 10.52 1.81
C THR A 216 14.77 11.07 3.09
N VAL A 217 15.69 10.33 3.69
CA VAL A 217 16.52 10.77 4.84
C VAL A 217 17.92 11.15 4.39
N SER A 218 18.54 10.33 3.55
CA SER A 218 19.86 10.66 2.99
C SER A 218 20.12 9.97 1.66
N VAL A 219 20.96 10.61 0.85
CA VAL A 219 21.40 10.11 -0.45
C VAL A 219 22.92 10.05 -0.47
N LEU A 220 23.44 8.83 -0.65
CA LEU A 220 24.87 8.57 -0.67
C LEU A 220 25.30 8.30 -2.12
N PRO A 221 26.22 9.11 -2.69
CA PRO A 221 26.78 8.82 -4.00
C PRO A 221 27.69 7.58 -3.91
N GLY A 222 27.49 6.66 -4.84
CA GLY A 222 28.27 5.46 -4.99
C GLY A 222 29.66 5.77 -5.55
N ASN A 223 30.63 4.94 -5.21
CA ASN A 223 32.01 5.06 -5.68
C ASN A 223 32.24 4.52 -7.10
N THR A 224 31.20 3.99 -7.75
CA THR A 224 31.29 3.38 -9.09
C THR A 224 30.43 4.14 -10.09
N THR A 225 31.00 4.46 -11.25
CA THR A 225 30.32 5.05 -12.41
C THR A 225 29.74 3.94 -13.30
N ARG A 226 28.78 3.20 -12.76
CA ARG A 226 28.08 2.10 -13.46
C ARG A 226 26.57 2.30 -13.53
N GLY A 227 26.04 3.33 -12.86
CA GLY A 227 24.62 3.61 -12.87
C GLY A 227 24.19 4.28 -14.15
N PHE A 228 23.12 3.79 -14.81
CA PHE A 228 22.56 4.53 -15.94
C PHE A 228 21.86 5.79 -15.42
N ARG A 229 22.05 6.92 -16.10
CA ARG A 229 21.54 8.21 -15.66
C ARG A 229 20.01 8.26 -15.74
N VAL A 230 19.41 8.68 -14.63
CA VAL A 230 17.99 9.00 -14.51
C VAL A 230 17.86 10.42 -13.97
N ASP A 231 17.08 11.24 -14.66
CA ASP A 231 16.77 12.61 -14.28
C ASP A 231 15.29 12.71 -13.90
N CYS A 232 15.02 13.06 -12.65
CA CYS A 232 13.68 13.22 -12.10
C CYS A 232 13.48 14.67 -11.64
N SER A 233 12.26 15.19 -11.73
CA SER A 233 11.85 16.46 -11.11
C SER A 233 11.47 16.29 -9.63
N GLY A 234 11.14 15.07 -9.19
CA GLY A 234 10.80 14.68 -7.82
C GLY A 234 9.29 14.47 -7.58
N SER A 235 8.43 14.91 -8.51
CA SER A 235 6.98 14.71 -8.44
C SER A 235 6.50 13.45 -9.15
N GLU A 236 7.39 12.74 -9.85
CA GLU A 236 7.05 11.55 -10.62
C GLU A 236 6.53 10.42 -9.71
N PRO A 237 5.46 9.71 -10.11
CA PRO A 237 4.92 8.62 -9.29
C PRO A 237 5.89 7.43 -9.19
N SER A 238 6.73 7.21 -10.20
CA SER A 238 7.69 6.11 -10.26
C SER A 238 8.93 6.47 -11.08
N LEU A 239 10.03 5.74 -10.85
CA LEU A 239 11.29 5.94 -11.59
C LEU A 239 11.16 5.67 -13.09
N ARG A 240 10.12 4.95 -13.53
CA ARG A 240 9.86 4.69 -14.95
C ARG A 240 9.54 5.94 -15.75
N VAL A 241 8.94 6.93 -15.09
CA VAL A 241 8.50 8.19 -15.72
C VAL A 241 9.65 9.17 -15.87
N CYS A 242 10.69 9.03 -15.03
CA CYS A 242 11.86 9.89 -15.09
C CYS A 242 12.63 9.75 -16.40
N TRP A 243 13.29 10.83 -16.80
CA TRP A 243 14.04 10.87 -18.04
C TRP A 243 15.28 9.99 -17.94
N ARG A 244 15.41 9.04 -18.86
CA ARG A 244 16.52 8.08 -18.89
C ARG A 244 17.53 8.47 -19.96
N THR A 245 18.82 8.39 -19.65
CA THR A 245 19.88 8.43 -20.65
C THR A 245 20.88 7.27 -20.50
N ASN A 246 21.66 7.02 -21.55
CA ASN A 246 22.68 5.96 -21.57
C ASN A 246 24.02 6.39 -20.95
N TYR A 247 24.10 7.62 -20.44
CA TYR A 247 25.30 8.09 -19.74
C TYR A 247 25.42 7.40 -18.39
N LEU A 248 26.64 6.99 -18.06
CA LEU A 248 26.93 6.38 -16.78
C LEU A 248 27.30 7.45 -15.76
N LEU A 249 26.64 7.40 -14.61
CA LEU A 249 26.88 8.27 -13.47
C LEU A 249 27.18 7.43 -12.21
N PRO A 250 27.68 8.08 -11.14
CA PRO A 250 27.80 7.45 -9.84
C PRO A 250 26.48 6.80 -9.40
N VAL A 251 26.54 5.54 -8.97
CA VAL A 251 25.35 4.81 -8.49
C VAL A 251 24.73 5.54 -7.30
N VAL A 252 23.41 5.56 -7.20
CA VAL A 252 22.73 6.21 -6.08
C VAL A 252 22.41 5.17 -5.00
N THR A 253 22.77 5.48 -3.75
CA THR A 253 22.29 4.75 -2.56
C THR A 253 21.33 5.63 -1.80
N VAL A 254 20.17 5.09 -1.44
CA VAL A 254 19.08 5.83 -0.79
C VAL A 254 18.82 5.24 0.59
N ILE A 255 18.51 6.10 1.55
CA ILE A 255 17.99 5.75 2.87
C ILE A 255 16.69 6.52 3.08
N CYS A 256 15.58 5.80 3.28
CA CYS A 256 14.26 6.36 3.49
C CYS A 256 13.84 6.40 4.97
N SER A 257 12.75 7.09 5.30
CA SER A 257 12.28 7.28 6.68
C SER A 257 11.78 6.00 7.33
N ASP A 258 11.13 5.13 6.56
CA ASP A 258 10.46 3.95 7.10
C ASP A 258 11.42 2.75 7.05
N LEU A 259 12.63 2.98 7.58
CA LEU A 259 13.72 2.03 7.60
C LEU A 259 13.43 0.83 8.50
N LEU A 260 12.76 1.09 9.62
CA LEU A 260 12.47 0.10 10.66
C LEU A 260 11.13 -0.57 10.39
N VAL A 261 11.09 -1.89 10.59
CA VAL A 261 9.87 -2.69 10.43
C VAL A 261 8.96 -2.39 11.63
N GLN A 262 7.67 -2.29 11.35
CA GLN A 262 6.65 -2.12 12.37
C GLN A 262 6.82 -3.19 13.47
N PRO A 263 6.95 -2.79 14.75
CA PRO A 263 7.07 -3.75 15.83
C PRO A 263 5.72 -4.40 16.14
N ASP A 264 5.76 -5.67 16.55
CA ASP A 264 4.62 -6.40 17.06
C ASP A 264 4.42 -6.08 18.55
N ILE A 265 3.17 -5.87 18.94
CA ILE A 265 2.75 -5.73 20.33
C ILE A 265 1.82 -6.87 20.69
N PHE A 266 2.11 -7.57 21.79
CA PHE A 266 1.25 -8.65 22.25
C PHE A 266 1.27 -8.76 23.77
N LEU A 267 0.20 -9.36 24.28
CA LEU A 267 0.02 -9.58 25.70
C LEU A 267 0.44 -11.00 26.06
N THR A 268 1.33 -11.11 27.04
CA THR A 268 1.87 -12.37 27.54
C THR A 268 1.42 -12.61 28.98
N ASP A 269 0.94 -13.83 29.19
CA ASP A 269 0.40 -14.35 30.43
C ASP A 269 1.38 -15.36 31.04
N SER A 270 1.69 -15.23 32.33
CA SER A 270 2.47 -16.23 33.08
C SER A 270 1.64 -17.10 34.04
N MET A 271 0.36 -16.77 34.30
CA MET A 271 -0.48 -17.38 35.35
C MET A 271 -1.96 -17.65 34.97
N GLY A 272 -2.35 -17.60 33.70
CA GLY A 272 -3.73 -17.85 33.25
C GLY A 272 -4.69 -16.66 33.48
N GLY A 273 -4.16 -15.44 33.63
CA GLY A 273 -4.93 -14.23 33.93
C GLY A 273 -5.54 -13.53 32.71
N VAL A 274 -5.31 -14.06 31.51
CA VAL A 274 -5.66 -13.42 30.24
C VAL A 274 -6.72 -14.22 29.49
N SER A 275 -7.82 -13.56 29.12
CA SER A 275 -8.87 -14.12 28.25
C SER A 275 -8.93 -13.41 26.90
N ARG A 276 -9.46 -14.09 25.88
CA ARG A 276 -9.81 -13.47 24.60
C ARG A 276 -11.26 -12.98 24.69
N GLY A 277 -11.44 -11.66 24.74
CA GLY A 277 -12.75 -11.01 24.63
C GLY A 277 -13.20 -10.86 23.17
N HIS A 278 -14.40 -10.31 22.97
CA HIS A 278 -14.91 -9.96 21.64
C HIS A 278 -14.22 -8.72 21.02
N GLU A 279 -13.64 -7.85 21.85
CA GLU A 279 -13.03 -6.57 21.44
C GLU A 279 -11.50 -6.51 21.65
N GLY A 280 -10.87 -7.60 22.13
CA GLY A 280 -9.43 -7.63 22.41
C GLY A 280 -9.05 -8.58 23.55
N PRO A 281 -7.77 -8.60 23.96
CA PRO A 281 -7.33 -9.31 25.16
C PRO A 281 -7.89 -8.65 26.42
N GLU A 282 -8.36 -9.49 27.35
CA GLU A 282 -8.88 -9.09 28.65
C GLU A 282 -7.98 -9.59 29.76
N VAL A 283 -7.76 -8.77 30.79
CA VAL A 283 -6.97 -9.15 31.96
C VAL A 283 -7.84 -9.05 33.21
N PHE A 284 -7.77 -10.06 34.08
CA PHE A 284 -8.50 -10.03 35.35
C PHE A 284 -7.83 -9.09 36.37
N ARG A 285 -8.64 -8.30 37.10
CA ARG A 285 -8.14 -7.44 38.19
C ARG A 285 -7.31 -8.23 39.20
N GLY A 286 -6.19 -7.63 39.62
CA GLY A 286 -5.25 -8.21 40.58
C GLY A 286 -4.26 -9.22 39.99
N TYR A 287 -4.40 -9.59 38.71
CA TYR A 287 -3.44 -10.48 38.05
C TYR A 287 -2.27 -9.70 37.46
N ASN A 288 -1.11 -10.35 37.41
CA ASN A 288 0.05 -9.81 36.72
C ASN A 288 -0.06 -10.09 35.23
N PHE A 289 0.25 -9.10 34.42
CA PHE A 289 0.34 -9.25 32.98
C PHE A 289 1.60 -8.57 32.45
N THR A 290 2.05 -9.03 31.29
CA THR A 290 3.24 -8.48 30.62
C THR A 290 2.87 -8.08 29.21
N ILE A 291 3.12 -6.83 28.87
CA ILE A 291 3.06 -6.39 27.47
C ILE A 291 4.46 -6.58 26.90
N THR A 292 4.55 -7.30 25.79
CA THR A 292 5.81 -7.55 25.10
C THR A 292 5.77 -6.88 23.74
N CYS A 293 6.79 -6.09 23.45
CA CYS A 293 7.04 -5.54 22.13
C CYS A 293 8.18 -6.36 21.49
N SER A 294 8.07 -6.70 20.21
CA SER A 294 9.16 -7.33 19.46
C SER A 294 9.25 -6.79 18.04
N THR A 295 10.43 -6.88 17.43
CA THR A 295 10.63 -6.54 16.02
C THR A 295 11.51 -7.59 15.34
N GLN A 296 11.45 -7.66 14.02
CA GLN A 296 12.33 -8.54 13.25
C GLN A 296 13.79 -8.03 13.34
N PRO A 297 14.79 -8.90 13.56
CA PRO A 297 16.19 -8.52 13.60
C PRO A 297 16.67 -7.90 12.28
N GLN A 298 16.83 -6.57 12.27
CA GLN A 298 17.39 -5.82 11.14
C GLN A 298 18.71 -5.15 11.50
N TYR A 299 18.76 -4.55 12.68
CA TYR A 299 19.93 -3.84 13.18
C TYR A 299 20.13 -4.17 14.67
N PRO A 300 21.38 -4.27 15.13
CA PRO A 300 21.64 -4.51 16.54
C PRO A 300 21.21 -3.30 17.39
N GLY A 301 20.70 -3.57 18.60
CA GLY A 301 20.37 -2.54 19.58
C GLY A 301 18.96 -1.95 19.44
N GLY A 302 18.82 -0.69 19.86
CA GLY A 302 17.55 0.03 19.94
C GLY A 302 16.82 -0.12 21.30
N SER A 303 15.70 0.58 21.41
CA SER A 303 14.85 0.58 22.60
C SER A 303 13.37 0.65 22.22
N PHE A 304 12.53 0.03 23.03
CA PHE A 304 11.08 0.13 22.92
C PHE A 304 10.55 1.14 23.93
N LEU A 305 9.69 2.02 23.47
CA LEU A 305 8.88 2.94 24.25
C LEU A 305 7.44 2.45 24.19
N LEU A 306 6.92 1.93 25.30
CA LEU A 306 5.51 1.62 25.45
C LEU A 306 4.76 2.91 25.77
N THR A 307 3.83 3.30 24.91
CA THR A 307 2.95 4.45 25.13
C THR A 307 1.55 3.99 25.52
N PHE A 308 0.92 4.73 26.42
CA PHE A 308 -0.44 4.47 26.86
C PHE A 308 -1.31 5.73 26.74
N THR A 309 -2.26 5.66 25.82
CA THR A 309 -3.15 6.78 25.46
C THR A 309 -4.09 7.20 26.60
N GLY A 310 -4.44 6.28 27.50
CA GLY A 310 -5.37 6.55 28.61
C GLY A 310 -4.80 7.37 29.77
N SER A 311 -3.47 7.47 29.93
CA SER A 311 -2.87 8.20 31.07
C SER A 311 -1.59 8.98 30.76
N ASN A 312 -1.27 9.20 29.47
CA ASN A 312 -0.05 9.89 29.01
C ASN A 312 1.23 9.34 29.69
N ARG A 313 1.22 8.04 29.99
CA ARG A 313 2.31 7.35 30.67
C ARG A 313 3.12 6.61 29.62
N THR A 314 4.44 6.77 29.70
CA THR A 314 5.36 6.07 28.82
C THR A 314 6.38 5.29 29.64
N GLN A 315 6.77 4.12 29.15
CA GLN A 315 7.85 3.32 29.74
C GLN A 315 8.83 2.94 28.64
N THR A 316 10.12 3.08 28.89
CA THR A 316 11.17 2.74 27.94
C THR A 316 11.96 1.55 28.44
N GLN A 317 12.24 0.60 27.56
CA GLN A 317 13.09 -0.57 27.83
C GLN A 317 14.05 -0.80 26.67
N PRO A 318 15.31 -1.17 26.93
CA PRO A 318 16.25 -1.54 25.87
C PRO A 318 15.78 -2.83 25.18
N ALA A 319 16.01 -2.93 23.87
CA ALA A 319 15.72 -4.14 23.12
C ALA A 319 16.75 -5.23 23.49
N VAL A 320 16.29 -6.31 24.12
CA VAL A 320 17.07 -7.50 24.40
C VAL A 320 16.57 -8.61 23.50
N ASN A 321 17.44 -9.14 22.63
CA ASN A 321 17.06 -10.11 21.61
C ASN A 321 15.89 -9.61 20.72
N HIS A 322 15.92 -8.33 20.33
CA HIS A 322 14.89 -7.68 19.50
C HIS A 322 13.50 -7.61 20.14
N SER A 323 13.44 -7.74 21.47
CA SER A 323 12.20 -7.68 22.24
C SER A 323 12.38 -6.90 23.54
N ALA A 324 11.28 -6.39 24.08
CA ALA A 324 11.24 -5.80 25.41
C ALA A 324 9.94 -6.17 26.11
N ALA A 325 10.04 -6.48 27.40
CA ALA A 325 8.92 -6.86 28.24
C ALA A 325 8.63 -5.78 29.30
N PHE A 326 7.37 -5.37 29.37
CA PHE A 326 6.84 -4.35 30.26
C PHE A 326 5.93 -5.02 31.28
N LEU A 327 6.36 -5.05 32.54
CA LEU A 327 5.71 -5.79 33.62
C LEU A 327 4.71 -4.92 34.38
N PHE A 328 3.47 -5.39 34.48
CA PHE A 328 2.42 -4.75 35.25
C PHE A 328 2.01 -5.63 36.44
N PRO A 329 2.51 -5.32 37.65
CA PRO A 329 2.15 -6.05 38.86
C PRO A 329 0.74 -5.62 39.30
N ALA A 330 -0.21 -6.56 39.26
CA ALA A 330 -1.63 -6.38 39.57
C ALA A 330 -2.39 -5.37 38.68
N ALA A 331 -3.22 -5.90 37.77
CA ALA A 331 -4.12 -5.11 36.94
C ALA A 331 -5.21 -4.39 37.75
N ASP A 332 -5.49 -3.15 37.38
CA ASP A 332 -6.57 -2.31 37.90
C ASP A 332 -7.21 -1.49 36.77
N ASP A 333 -8.25 -0.72 37.07
CA ASP A 333 -9.00 0.05 36.06
C ASP A 333 -8.17 1.16 35.38
N SER A 334 -7.03 1.56 35.95
CA SER A 334 -6.13 2.55 35.34
C SER A 334 -5.30 1.99 34.18
N HIS A 335 -5.23 0.66 34.07
CA HIS A 335 -4.53 -0.04 32.99
C HIS A 335 -5.43 -0.33 31.77
N GLN A 336 -6.69 0.08 31.80
CA GLN A 336 -7.60 -0.09 30.67
C GLN A 336 -7.38 1.02 29.62
N GLY A 337 -7.20 0.64 28.35
CA GLY A 337 -7.03 1.59 27.25
C GLY A 337 -6.17 1.03 26.11
N ASN A 338 -5.71 1.92 25.22
CA ASN A 338 -4.93 1.53 24.05
C ASN A 338 -3.43 1.74 24.29
N TYR A 339 -2.66 0.71 23.94
CA TYR A 339 -1.21 0.67 24.03
C TYR A 339 -0.59 0.65 22.63
N SER A 340 0.51 1.38 22.44
CA SER A 340 1.38 1.22 21.26
C SER A 340 2.84 1.08 21.69
N CYS A 341 3.61 0.33 20.92
CA CYS A 341 5.05 0.21 21.06
C CYS A 341 5.73 1.05 19.98
N VAL A 342 6.55 2.01 20.39
CA VAL A 342 7.45 2.75 19.50
C VAL A 342 8.85 2.16 19.63
N TYR A 343 9.41 1.66 18.54
CA TYR A 343 10.78 1.13 18.48
C TYR A 343 11.72 2.18 17.90
N ASP A 344 12.67 2.63 18.72
CA ASP A 344 13.70 3.60 18.35
C ASP A 344 15.05 2.91 18.13
N ASN A 345 15.74 3.25 17.05
CA ASN A 345 17.10 2.78 16.79
C ASN A 345 17.96 3.85 16.10
N TYR A 346 19.25 3.87 16.44
CA TYR A 346 20.25 4.77 15.84
C TYR A 346 21.12 3.99 14.85
N VAL A 347 20.87 4.20 13.56
CA VAL A 347 21.52 3.48 12.46
C VAL A 347 21.92 4.49 11.39
N PHE A 348 23.03 4.26 10.67
CA PHE A 348 23.53 5.20 9.64
C PHE A 348 23.69 6.65 10.11
N SER A 349 24.01 6.86 11.39
CA SER A 349 24.11 8.17 12.04
C SER A 349 22.81 8.97 12.16
N HIS A 350 21.66 8.31 11.98
CA HIS A 350 20.32 8.90 12.08
C HIS A 350 19.47 8.12 13.08
N ASN A 351 18.53 8.81 13.73
CA ASN A 351 17.51 8.17 14.56
C ASN A 351 16.33 7.79 13.70
N PHE A 352 15.88 6.55 13.83
CA PHE A 352 14.66 6.04 13.21
C PHE A 352 13.72 5.54 14.29
N SER A 353 12.44 5.74 14.07
CA SER A 353 11.36 5.30 14.95
C SER A 353 10.29 4.60 14.13
N SER A 354 9.71 3.53 14.65
CA SER A 354 8.56 2.85 14.04
C SER A 354 7.54 2.47 15.12
N GLU A 355 6.26 2.66 14.84
CA GLU A 355 5.17 2.49 15.81
C GLU A 355 4.29 1.29 15.46
N SER A 356 3.99 0.46 16.46
CA SER A 356 3.12 -0.72 16.32
C SER A 356 1.66 -0.33 16.08
N GLU A 357 0.88 -1.33 15.67
CA GLU A 357 -0.58 -1.28 15.81
C GLU A 357 -1.02 -1.06 17.27
N LEU A 358 -2.25 -0.59 17.45
CA LEU A 358 -2.83 -0.35 18.78
C LEU A 358 -3.32 -1.66 19.41
N LEU A 359 -2.87 -1.93 20.64
CA LEU A 359 -3.39 -2.98 21.50
C LEU A 359 -4.41 -2.41 22.48
N SER A 360 -5.69 -2.68 22.26
CA SER A 360 -6.78 -2.31 23.17
C SER A 360 -6.90 -3.34 24.30
N LEU A 361 -6.68 -2.90 25.54
CA LEU A 361 -6.74 -3.74 26.74
C LEU A 361 -7.96 -3.41 27.60
N THR A 362 -8.70 -4.44 27.98
CA THR A 362 -9.83 -4.33 28.91
C THR A 362 -9.54 -5.06 30.21
N VAL A 363 -9.87 -4.42 31.35
CA VAL A 363 -9.67 -5.01 32.68
C VAL A 363 -11.02 -5.47 33.23
N THR A 364 -11.13 -6.77 33.52
CA THR A 364 -12.39 -7.39 33.95
C THR A 364 -12.31 -7.94 35.38
N ALA A 365 -13.45 -8.12 36.03
CA ALA A 365 -13.50 -8.78 37.31
C ALA A 365 -13.18 -10.27 37.16
N SER A 366 -12.31 -10.82 38.02
CA SER A 366 -12.03 -12.26 38.01
C SER A 366 -13.33 -13.07 38.24
N PRO A 367 -13.57 -14.16 37.49
CA PRO A 367 -14.72 -15.04 37.72
C PRO A 367 -14.52 -15.98 38.93
N LEU A 368 -13.30 -16.09 39.47
CA LEU A 368 -12.99 -17.01 40.56
C LEU A 368 -13.80 -16.77 41.84
N PRO A 369 -14.03 -15.53 42.31
CA PRO A 369 -14.89 -15.29 43.47
C PRO A 369 -16.32 -15.78 43.20
N ALA A 370 -16.87 -15.53 42.01
CA ALA A 370 -18.21 -16.00 41.65
C ALA A 370 -18.29 -17.53 41.56
N PHE A 371 -17.27 -18.17 41.00
CA PHE A 371 -17.18 -19.63 40.91
C PHE A 371 -17.06 -20.28 42.30
N ILE A 372 -16.17 -19.75 43.16
CA ILE A 372 -15.99 -20.20 44.55
C ILE A 372 -17.28 -19.99 45.34
N ILE A 373 -17.89 -18.81 45.27
CA ILE A 373 -19.16 -18.50 45.94
C ILE A 373 -20.23 -19.50 45.50
N ARG A 374 -20.38 -19.75 44.18
CA ARG A 374 -21.37 -20.69 43.66
C ARG A 374 -21.14 -22.12 44.18
N HIS A 375 -19.90 -22.60 44.20
CA HIS A 375 -19.59 -23.95 44.65
C HIS A 375 -19.75 -24.10 46.17
N VAL A 376 -19.31 -23.12 46.95
CA VAL A 376 -19.50 -23.10 48.41
C VAL A 376 -20.97 -23.03 48.76
N VAL A 377 -21.77 -22.19 48.08
CA VAL A 377 -23.22 -22.10 48.29
C VAL A 377 -23.90 -23.43 47.94
N VAL A 378 -23.54 -24.07 46.83
CA VAL A 378 -24.09 -25.38 46.45
C VAL A 378 -23.73 -26.46 47.48
N LEU A 379 -22.48 -26.48 47.96
CA LEU A 379 -22.05 -27.41 49.03
C LEU A 379 -22.81 -27.17 50.34
N LEU A 380 -23.05 -25.91 50.74
CA LEU A 380 -23.84 -25.58 51.92
C LEU A 380 -25.31 -26.01 51.76
N ILE A 381 -25.91 -25.83 50.58
CA ILE A 381 -27.27 -26.30 50.29
C ILE A 381 -27.34 -27.84 50.36
N LEU A 382 -26.36 -28.54 49.80
CA LEU A 382 -26.29 -30.01 49.88
C LEU A 382 -26.14 -30.50 51.32
N LEU A 383 -25.27 -29.85 52.12
CA LEU A 383 -25.10 -30.19 53.54
C LEU A 383 -26.37 -29.95 54.35
N THR A 384 -27.08 -28.84 54.10
CA THR A 384 -28.36 -28.56 54.77
C THR A 384 -29.46 -29.53 54.33
N ALA A 385 -29.51 -29.93 53.07
CA ALA A 385 -30.43 -30.97 52.58
C ALA A 385 -30.12 -32.34 53.21
N ILE A 386 -28.85 -32.76 53.27
CA ILE A 386 -28.46 -34.04 53.87
C ILE A 386 -28.80 -34.07 55.38
N THR A 387 -28.53 -32.99 56.10
CA THR A 387 -28.82 -32.90 57.54
C THR A 387 -30.31 -32.89 57.84
N THR A 388 -31.12 -32.17 57.05
CA THR A 388 -32.60 -32.19 57.18
C THR A 388 -33.19 -33.56 56.87
N ILE A 389 -32.71 -34.23 55.81
CA ILE A 389 -33.10 -35.61 55.48
C ILE A 389 -32.73 -36.57 56.63
N TYR A 390 -31.52 -36.48 57.17
CA TYR A 390 -31.07 -37.30 58.30
C TYR A 390 -31.95 -37.10 59.54
N LEU A 391 -32.26 -35.84 59.89
CA LEU A 391 -33.16 -35.53 61.02
C LEU A 391 -34.58 -36.05 60.78
N TYR A 392 -35.12 -35.90 59.58
CA TYR A 392 -36.44 -36.43 59.21
C TYR A 392 -36.50 -37.95 59.39
N TYR A 393 -35.52 -38.70 58.86
CA TYR A 393 -35.47 -40.15 59.02
C TYR A 393 -35.25 -40.59 60.46
N LYS A 394 -34.43 -39.87 61.24
CA LYS A 394 -34.22 -40.13 62.67
C LYS A 394 -35.50 -39.92 63.48
N VAL A 395 -36.24 -38.83 63.23
CA VAL A 395 -37.53 -38.58 63.87
C VAL A 395 -38.55 -39.63 63.48
N LYS A 396 -38.63 -39.99 62.19
CA LYS A 396 -39.53 -41.03 61.69
C LYS A 396 -39.25 -42.41 62.29
N THR A 397 -37.97 -42.80 62.43
CA THR A 397 -37.62 -44.06 63.11
C THR A 397 -38.05 -44.03 64.57
N VAL A 398 -37.81 -42.92 65.29
CA VAL A 398 -38.24 -42.76 66.69
C VAL A 398 -39.77 -42.84 66.83
N THR A 399 -40.53 -42.20 65.93
CA THR A 399 -42.01 -42.26 65.96
C THR A 399 -42.54 -43.64 65.64
N GLN A 400 -41.89 -44.36 64.74
CA GLN A 400 -42.29 -45.72 64.36
C GLN A 400 -42.00 -46.73 65.49
N THR A 401 -40.92 -46.55 66.26
CA THR A 401 -40.68 -47.32 67.50
C THR A 401 -41.69 -47.02 68.61
N LEU A 402 -42.24 -45.81 68.69
CA LEU A 402 -43.26 -45.43 69.70
C LEU A 402 -44.67 -45.96 69.37
N GLN A 403 -44.97 -46.31 68.11
CA GLN A 403 -46.24 -46.94 67.72
C GLN A 403 -46.25 -48.47 67.86
N VAL A 404 -45.13 -49.09 68.24
CA VAL A 404 -44.99 -50.56 68.39
C VAL A 404 -44.89 -50.98 69.87
N ILE A 405 -45.05 -50.05 70.81
CA ILE A 405 -45.07 -50.31 72.27
C ILE A 405 -46.49 -50.27 72.79
#